data_AF-A0AAN4Z561-F1
#
_entry.id   AF-A0AAN4Z561-F1
#
_cell.length_a   1.000
_cell.length_b   1.000
_cell.length_c   1.000
_cell.angle_alpha   90.00
_cell.angle_beta   90.00
_cell.angle_gamma   90.00
#
_symmetry.space_group_name_H-M   'P 1'
#
loop_
_entity.id
_entity.type
_entity.pdbx_description
1 polymer ?
#
loop_
_entity_poly.entity_id
_entity_poly.type
_entity_poly.pdbx_seq_one_letter_code
_entity_poly.pdbx_strand_id
1 'polypeptide(L)'
;KDITAQIAYSKLGGDVILAAAYSHELPRYGVEGNFTNHSASYATGLLLACRLLKKLRGERGEEEEGAAPFRADLDTGLARTTKGSRIFSVMMGVVDGGIDVPHDESVDDQVEQTEDEMWTQAHAAIRASPEPLVKEKKEVEKKSWNEAKLTYSERQ
;
A
#
# COMPACT_ATOMS: atom_id res chain seq x y z
N LYS A 1 -5.71 -13.47 -3.36
CA LYS A 1 -4.90 -13.31 -2.13
C LYS A 1 -3.97 -12.14 -2.39
N ASP A 2 -4.07 -11.09 -1.61
CA ASP A 2 -3.40 -9.81 -1.88
C ASP A 2 -3.16 -9.09 -0.56
N ILE A 3 -2.13 -8.27 -0.50
CA ILE A 3 -1.88 -7.32 0.59
C ILE A 3 -2.18 -5.93 0.05
N THR A 4 -2.93 -5.16 0.84
CA THR A 4 -3.34 -3.80 0.50
C THR A 4 -2.83 -2.85 1.57
N ALA A 5 -2.10 -1.81 1.17
CA ALA A 5 -1.63 -0.77 2.07
C ALA A 5 -2.04 0.59 1.49
N GLN A 6 -2.56 1.47 2.35
CA GLN A 6 -3.13 2.76 1.94
C GLN A 6 -2.80 3.81 2.99
N ILE A 7 -2.63 5.05 2.53
CA ILE A 7 -2.57 6.22 3.41
C ILE A 7 -3.82 7.04 3.14
N ALA A 8 -4.63 7.20 4.17
CA ALA A 8 -5.91 7.88 4.11
C ALA A 8 -5.99 8.97 5.17
N TYR A 9 -6.85 9.95 4.93
CA TYR A 9 -7.27 10.90 5.96
C TYR A 9 -8.76 11.14 5.85
N SER A 10 -9.38 11.46 6.98
CA SER A 10 -10.83 11.61 7.06
C SER A 10 -11.30 13.02 6.70
N LYS A 11 -12.41 13.09 5.97
CA LYS A 11 -13.19 14.30 5.68
C LYS A 11 -14.66 14.02 5.94
N LEU A 12 -15.48 15.07 6.13
CA LEU A 12 -16.92 14.92 6.39
C LEU A 12 -17.68 14.18 5.27
N GLY A 13 -17.19 14.23 4.03
CA GLY A 13 -17.76 13.50 2.89
C GLY A 13 -17.27 12.04 2.75
N GLY A 14 -16.46 11.56 3.68
CA GLY A 14 -15.79 10.26 3.63
C GLY A 14 -14.27 10.37 3.59
N ASP A 15 -13.60 9.23 3.74
CA ASP A 15 -12.15 9.15 3.73
C ASP A 15 -11.58 9.37 2.33
N VAL A 16 -10.44 10.04 2.27
CA VAL A 16 -9.71 10.30 1.03
C VAL A 16 -8.38 9.57 1.06
N ILE A 17 -8.15 8.75 0.04
CA ILE A 17 -6.90 8.01 -0.14
C ILE A 17 -5.86 8.91 -0.81
N LEU A 18 -4.73 9.13 -0.13
CA LEU A 18 -3.59 9.89 -0.65
C LEU A 18 -2.72 9.05 -1.59
N ALA A 19 -2.42 7.83 -1.17
CA ALA A 19 -1.64 6.85 -1.91
C ALA A 19 -2.11 5.43 -1.56
N ALA A 20 -1.93 4.51 -2.50
CA ALA A 20 -2.23 3.09 -2.32
C ALA A 20 -1.15 2.23 -2.98
N ALA A 21 -0.90 1.06 -2.39
CA ALA A 21 -0.03 0.04 -2.92
C ALA A 21 -0.64 -1.34 -2.72
N TYR A 22 -0.42 -2.21 -3.71
CA TYR A 22 -0.94 -3.57 -3.70
C TYR A 22 0.15 -4.58 -4.02
N SER A 23 0.11 -5.73 -3.37
CA SER A 23 1.12 -6.78 -3.57
C SER A 23 1.10 -7.39 -4.96
N HIS A 24 -0.06 -7.38 -5.64
CA HIS A 24 -0.17 -7.83 -7.03
C HIS A 24 0.55 -6.91 -8.05
N GLU A 25 1.11 -5.79 -7.61
CA GLU A 25 1.97 -4.92 -8.42
C GLU A 25 3.45 -5.32 -8.35
N LEU A 26 3.84 -6.10 -7.33
CA LEU A 26 5.22 -6.55 -7.10
C LEU A 26 5.86 -7.32 -8.27
N PRO A 27 5.13 -8.09 -9.10
CA PRO A 27 5.70 -8.70 -10.32
C PRO A 27 6.44 -7.72 -11.24
N ARG A 28 6.05 -6.45 -11.23
CA ARG A 28 6.70 -5.41 -12.05
C ARG A 28 8.11 -5.07 -11.58
N TYR A 29 8.41 -5.36 -10.33
CA TYR A 29 9.68 -5.09 -9.69
C TYR A 29 10.58 -6.34 -9.63
N GLY A 30 10.26 -7.38 -10.42
CA GLY A 30 11.07 -8.61 -10.49
C GLY A 30 10.76 -9.63 -9.39
N VAL A 31 9.65 -9.47 -8.66
CA VAL A 31 9.22 -10.43 -7.63
C VAL A 31 8.32 -11.49 -8.25
N GLU A 32 8.74 -12.74 -8.18
CA GLU A 32 7.92 -13.89 -8.61
C GLU A 32 7.48 -14.74 -7.41
N GLY A 33 6.34 -15.41 -7.52
CA GLY A 33 5.85 -16.35 -6.50
C GLY A 33 4.75 -15.81 -5.58
N ASN A 34 4.94 -15.96 -4.25
CA ASN A 34 3.88 -15.71 -3.27
C ASN A 34 3.89 -14.26 -2.75
N PHE A 35 2.87 -13.48 -3.10
CA PHE A 35 2.71 -12.07 -2.71
C PHE A 35 2.07 -11.87 -1.32
N THR A 36 1.99 -12.90 -0.48
CA THR A 36 1.36 -12.82 0.85
C THR A 36 2.26 -13.16 2.03
N ASN A 37 3.57 -13.28 1.78
CA ASN A 37 4.59 -13.50 2.81
C ASN A 37 5.01 -12.17 3.49
N HIS A 38 5.88 -12.26 4.49
CA HIS A 38 6.41 -11.10 5.21
C HIS A 38 7.20 -10.15 4.30
N SER A 39 8.05 -10.69 3.43
CA SER A 39 8.88 -9.92 2.50
C SER A 39 8.04 -9.13 1.48
N ALA A 40 6.97 -9.72 0.94
CA ALA A 40 6.00 -9.01 0.09
C ALA A 40 5.25 -7.93 0.85
N SER A 41 4.93 -8.17 2.13
CA SER A 41 4.28 -7.18 3.01
C SER A 41 5.19 -5.96 3.18
N TYR A 42 6.46 -6.19 3.49
CA TYR A 42 7.48 -5.15 3.61
C TYR A 42 7.67 -4.38 2.31
N ALA A 43 7.86 -5.07 1.19
CA ALA A 43 8.02 -4.43 -0.12
C ALA A 43 6.79 -3.61 -0.53
N THR A 44 5.58 -4.05 -0.17
CA THR A 44 4.34 -3.29 -0.40
C THR A 44 4.30 -2.01 0.43
N GLY A 45 4.76 -2.05 1.68
CA GLY A 45 4.91 -0.88 2.55
C GLY A 45 5.93 0.12 2.00
N LEU A 46 7.10 -0.36 1.58
CA LEU A 46 8.14 0.46 0.95
C LEU A 46 7.62 1.14 -0.33
N LEU A 47 6.87 0.42 -1.16
CA LEU A 47 6.25 0.96 -2.35
C LEU A 47 5.24 2.07 -2.04
N LEU A 48 4.43 1.91 -1.00
CA LEU A 48 3.48 2.93 -0.54
C LEU A 48 4.18 4.21 -0.10
N ALA A 49 5.24 4.09 0.70
CA ALA A 49 6.00 5.23 1.20
C ALA A 49 6.69 5.99 0.08
N CYS A 50 7.41 5.30 -0.81
CA CYS A 50 8.05 5.92 -1.98
C CYS A 50 7.04 6.62 -2.89
N ARG A 51 5.85 6.03 -3.09
CA ARG A 51 4.74 6.66 -3.85
C ARG A 51 4.28 7.95 -3.22
N LEU A 52 3.99 7.91 -1.91
CA LEU A 52 3.49 9.08 -1.21
C LEU A 52 4.53 10.20 -1.22
N LEU A 53 5.80 9.90 -0.89
CA LEU A 53 6.85 10.90 -0.84
C LEU A 53 7.10 11.53 -2.21
N LYS A 54 7.10 10.74 -3.30
CA LYS A 54 7.24 11.28 -4.65
C LYS A 54 6.09 12.23 -5.00
N LYS A 55 4.85 11.86 -4.64
CA LYS A 55 3.66 12.69 -4.84
C LYS A 55 3.72 13.98 -4.02
N LEU A 56 4.05 13.90 -2.74
CA LEU A 56 4.12 15.06 -1.84
C LEU A 56 5.26 16.00 -2.22
N ARG A 57 6.44 15.48 -2.59
CA ARG A 57 7.57 16.30 -3.07
C ARG A 57 7.23 17.00 -4.38
N GLY A 58 6.57 16.31 -5.31
CA GLY A 58 6.10 16.91 -6.56
C GLY A 58 5.03 18.00 -6.36
N GLU A 59 4.16 17.87 -5.35
CA GLU A 59 3.13 18.86 -5.02
C GLU A 59 3.67 20.06 -4.21
N ARG A 60 4.64 19.83 -3.31
CA ARG A 60 5.24 20.91 -2.49
C ARG A 60 6.37 21.67 -3.18
N GLY A 61 7.03 21.11 -4.18
CA GLY A 61 8.15 21.76 -4.88
C GLY A 61 9.40 22.00 -4.02
N GLU A 62 9.47 21.38 -2.83
CA GLU A 62 10.54 21.56 -1.85
C GLU A 62 11.43 20.31 -1.81
N GLU A 63 12.65 20.43 -2.33
CA GLU A 63 13.80 19.55 -2.04
C GLU A 63 14.57 20.07 -0.80
N GLU A 64 13.89 20.65 0.19
CA GLU A 64 14.60 21.21 1.33
C GLU A 64 15.07 20.12 2.30
N GLU A 65 16.39 20.02 2.44
CA GLU A 65 17.09 19.36 3.55
C GLU A 65 16.66 20.00 4.88
N GLY A 66 15.51 19.58 5.42
CA GLY A 66 14.99 20.13 6.67
C GLY A 66 13.47 19.96 6.87
N ALA A 67 12.73 19.55 5.84
CA ALA A 67 11.31 19.25 6.01
C ALA A 67 11.13 18.08 6.99
N ALA A 68 10.28 18.29 8.00
CA ALA A 68 9.90 17.24 8.94
C ALA A 68 9.33 16.03 8.19
N PRO A 69 9.65 14.78 8.62
CA PRO A 69 9.15 13.59 7.98
C PRO A 69 7.62 13.57 7.99
N PHE A 70 7.02 13.01 6.94
CA PHE A 70 5.57 12.82 6.93
C PHE A 70 5.21 11.81 8.02
N ARG A 71 4.37 12.22 8.97
CA ARG A 71 3.94 11.36 10.06
C ARG A 71 2.60 10.70 9.74
N ALA A 72 2.51 9.39 9.98
CA ALA A 72 1.28 8.61 9.83
C ALA A 72 1.10 7.65 11.00
N ASP A 73 -0.14 7.41 11.39
CA ASP A 73 -0.48 6.44 12.43
C ASP A 73 -0.93 5.11 11.80
N LEU A 74 -0.52 3.99 12.38
CA LEU A 74 -0.87 2.66 11.88
C LEU A 74 -2.31 2.28 12.26
N ASP A 75 -3.12 1.98 11.25
CA ASP A 75 -4.44 1.36 11.43
C ASP A 75 -4.36 -0.16 11.14
N THR A 76 -4.57 -0.97 12.18
CA THR A 76 -4.60 -2.44 12.06
C THR A 76 -5.99 -3.01 11.77
N GLY A 77 -7.02 -2.16 11.78
CA GLY A 77 -8.42 -2.54 11.68
C GLY A 77 -8.82 -3.57 12.73
N LEU A 78 -9.45 -4.65 12.28
CA LEU A 78 -9.93 -5.75 13.15
C LEU A 78 -8.88 -6.83 13.42
N ALA A 79 -7.68 -6.73 12.83
CA ALA A 79 -6.65 -7.74 13.00
C ALA A 79 -6.03 -7.67 14.39
N ARG A 80 -5.75 -8.85 14.98
CA ARG A 80 -5.08 -8.91 16.28
C ARG A 80 -3.62 -8.45 16.15
N THR A 81 -3.20 -7.56 17.03
CA THR A 81 -1.81 -7.11 17.18
C THR A 81 -0.98 -8.17 17.91
N THR A 82 -0.41 -9.10 17.16
CA THR A 82 0.55 -10.09 17.67
C THR A 82 1.95 -9.81 17.13
N LYS A 83 2.99 -10.01 17.95
CA LYS A 83 4.38 -9.96 17.48
C LYS A 83 4.59 -10.92 16.30
N GLY A 84 5.37 -10.49 15.31
CA GLY A 84 5.55 -11.23 14.05
C GLY A 84 4.32 -11.23 13.13
N SER A 85 3.34 -10.34 13.32
CA SER A 85 2.25 -10.15 12.35
C SER A 85 2.75 -9.47 11.08
N ARG A 86 2.21 -9.87 9.92
CA ARG A 86 2.51 -9.28 8.61
C ARG A 86 2.21 -7.79 8.53
N ILE A 87 1.28 -7.30 9.36
CA ILE A 87 0.93 -5.88 9.44
C ILE A 87 2.14 -5.05 9.86
N PHE A 88 2.93 -5.55 10.81
CA PHE A 88 4.14 -4.88 11.26
C PHE A 88 5.24 -4.93 10.20
N SER A 89 5.29 -5.97 9.37
CA SER A 89 6.18 -5.99 8.20
C SER A 89 5.83 -4.88 7.20
N VAL A 90 4.55 -4.59 6.95
CA VAL A 90 4.13 -3.43 6.14
C VAL A 90 4.58 -2.12 6.78
N MET A 91 4.38 -1.98 8.10
CA MET A 91 4.81 -0.80 8.87
C MET A 91 6.32 -0.56 8.73
N MET A 92 7.15 -1.59 8.89
CA MET A 92 8.60 -1.47 8.73
C MET A 92 9.00 -1.00 7.33
N GLY A 93 8.36 -1.53 6.28
CA GLY A 93 8.60 -1.05 4.92
C GLY A 93 8.22 0.42 4.73
N VAL A 94 7.17 0.89 5.41
CA VAL A 94 6.75 2.30 5.38
C VAL A 94 7.75 3.19 6.11
N VAL A 95 8.24 2.77 7.28
CA VAL A 95 9.24 3.48 8.08
C VAL A 95 10.56 3.60 7.32
N ASP A 96 11.07 2.50 6.79
CA ASP A 96 12.30 2.47 5.98
C ASP A 96 12.14 3.22 4.64
N GLY A 97 10.91 3.44 4.21
CA GLY A 97 10.56 4.28 3.07
C GLY A 97 10.59 5.79 3.36
N GLY A 98 10.80 6.21 4.61
CA GLY A 98 10.95 7.60 5.02
C GLY A 98 9.68 8.26 5.58
N ILE A 99 8.69 7.47 6.01
CA ILE A 99 7.50 7.95 6.73
C ILE A 99 7.70 7.70 8.23
N ASP A 100 7.45 8.72 9.05
CA ASP A 100 7.50 8.59 10.50
C ASP A 100 6.22 7.90 10.99
N VAL A 101 6.34 6.68 11.51
CA VAL A 101 5.25 5.95 12.16
C VAL A 101 5.64 5.71 13.60
N PRO A 102 4.91 6.27 14.59
CA PRO A 102 5.21 6.01 15.99
C PRO A 102 4.99 4.52 16.35
N HIS A 103 6.05 3.82 16.76
CA HIS A 103 6.01 2.42 17.19
C HIS A 103 7.05 2.14 18.28
N ASP A 104 6.93 0.98 18.93
CA ASP A 104 7.88 0.47 19.92
C ASP A 104 8.87 -0.49 19.24
N GLU A 105 10.16 -0.35 19.52
CA GLU A 105 11.24 -1.14 18.90
C GLU A 105 11.08 -2.66 19.12
N SER A 106 10.38 -3.09 20.17
CA SER A 106 10.16 -4.52 20.44
C SER A 106 9.24 -5.22 19.42
N VAL A 107 8.65 -4.44 18.51
CA VAL A 107 7.91 -4.93 17.33
C VAL A 107 8.86 -5.32 16.20
N ASP A 108 10.05 -4.72 16.15
CA ASP A 108 10.98 -4.79 15.02
C ASP A 108 11.83 -6.07 15.07
N ASP A 109 12.23 -6.47 16.28
CA ASP A 109 13.09 -7.63 16.57
C ASP A 109 12.57 -8.98 16.03
N GLN A 110 11.30 -9.06 15.65
CA GLN A 110 10.65 -10.32 15.21
C GLN A 110 10.18 -10.28 13.76
N VAL A 111 10.47 -9.23 13.01
CA VAL A 111 10.24 -9.21 11.55
C VAL A 111 11.41 -9.90 10.87
N GLU A 112 11.22 -11.17 10.51
CA GLU A 112 12.25 -11.95 9.81
C GLU A 112 12.55 -11.34 8.44
N GLN A 113 13.73 -10.75 8.31
CA GLN A 113 14.25 -10.24 7.04
C GLN A 113 14.90 -11.41 6.29
N THR A 114 14.27 -11.86 5.22
CA THR A 114 14.87 -12.83 4.30
C THR A 114 15.82 -12.11 3.36
N GLU A 115 17.12 -12.31 3.53
CA GLU A 115 18.17 -11.76 2.66
C GLU A 115 18.26 -12.52 1.33
N ASP A 116 17.20 -12.42 0.50
CA ASP A 116 17.25 -12.92 -0.87
C ASP A 116 17.66 -11.80 -1.83
N GLU A 117 18.56 -12.11 -2.76
CA GLU A 117 19.00 -11.18 -3.82
C GLU A 117 17.81 -10.61 -4.61
N MET A 118 16.76 -11.42 -4.82
CA MET A 118 15.52 -11.01 -5.49
C MET A 118 14.85 -9.83 -4.79
N TRP A 119 14.67 -9.89 -3.46
CA TRP A 119 14.02 -8.81 -2.70
C TRP A 119 14.88 -7.55 -2.67
N THR A 120 16.20 -7.70 -2.62
CA THR A 120 17.12 -6.57 -2.69
C THR A 120 17.01 -5.82 -4.02
N GLN A 121 16.97 -6.56 -5.14
CA GLN A 121 16.75 -5.98 -6.47
C GLN A 121 15.37 -5.33 -6.58
N ALA A 122 14.33 -5.98 -6.04
CA ALA A 122 12.98 -5.43 -6.02
C ALA A 122 12.90 -4.12 -5.23
N HIS A 123 13.54 -4.03 -4.05
CA HIS A 123 13.60 -2.80 -3.25
C HIS A 123 14.30 -1.66 -4.00
N ALA A 124 15.38 -1.95 -4.71
CA ALA A 124 16.05 -0.96 -5.57
C ALA A 124 15.13 -0.50 -6.72
N ALA A 125 14.45 -1.43 -7.38
CA ALA A 125 13.51 -1.12 -8.47
C ALA A 125 12.30 -0.30 -7.99
N ILE A 126 11.77 -0.60 -6.80
CA ILE A 126 10.67 0.15 -6.16
C ILE A 126 11.09 1.60 -5.90
N ARG A 127 12.29 1.83 -5.34
CA ARG A 127 12.81 3.17 -5.09
C ARG A 127 13.04 3.96 -6.38
N ALA A 128 13.49 3.30 -7.44
CA ALA A 128 13.70 3.93 -8.74
C ALA A 128 12.38 4.36 -9.41
N SER A 129 11.37 3.48 -9.40
CA SER A 129 10.12 3.67 -10.15
C SER A 129 8.88 3.33 -9.33
N PRO A 130 8.50 4.16 -8.34
CA PRO A 130 7.37 3.85 -7.47
C PRO A 130 6.01 4.07 -8.12
N GLU A 131 5.91 4.66 -9.31
CA GLU A 131 4.62 5.11 -9.85
C GLU A 131 3.64 3.96 -10.19
N PRO A 132 2.34 4.15 -9.92
CA PRO A 132 1.32 3.18 -10.31
C PRO A 132 1.10 3.22 -11.83
N LEU A 133 1.20 2.06 -12.50
CA LEU A 133 0.84 1.99 -13.91
C LEU A 133 -0.67 2.12 -14.10
N VAL A 134 -1.07 3.03 -14.98
CA VAL A 134 -2.46 3.16 -15.44
C VAL A 134 -2.79 1.96 -16.32
N LYS A 135 -3.67 1.08 -15.86
CA LYS A 135 -4.20 -0.01 -16.70
C LYS A 135 -5.10 0.59 -17.77
N GLU A 136 -4.89 0.20 -19.03
CA GLU A 136 -5.77 0.59 -20.12
C GLU A 136 -7.20 0.12 -19.86
N LYS A 137 -8.16 1.03 -20.02
CA LYS A 137 -9.57 0.71 -19.85
C LYS A 137 -10.00 -0.14 -21.05
N LYS A 138 -10.27 -1.41 -20.81
CA LYS A 138 -10.92 -2.26 -21.81
C LYS A 138 -12.36 -1.76 -21.98
N GLU A 139 -12.76 -1.48 -23.21
CA GLU A 139 -14.16 -1.25 -23.54
C GLU A 139 -14.92 -2.58 -23.36
N VAL A 140 -15.80 -2.61 -22.36
CA VAL A 140 -16.64 -3.77 -22.05
C VAL A 140 -18.09 -3.33 -22.16
N GLU A 141 -18.87 -4.05 -22.98
CA GLU A 141 -20.31 -3.86 -23.04
C GLU A 141 -20.93 -4.20 -21.67
N LYS A 142 -21.51 -3.20 -21.02
CA LYS A 142 -22.14 -3.38 -19.71
C LYS A 142 -23.49 -4.06 -19.88
N LYS A 143 -23.59 -5.30 -19.41
CA LYS A 143 -24.87 -5.99 -19.17
C LYS A 143 -25.20 -6.01 -17.69
N SER A 144 -26.47 -5.76 -17.35
CA SER A 144 -26.97 -5.97 -15.99
C SER A 144 -27.15 -7.47 -15.74
N TRP A 145 -26.53 -7.96 -14.68
CA TRP A 145 -26.73 -9.32 -14.20
C TRP A 145 -27.76 -9.39 -13.07
N ASN A 146 -28.14 -8.24 -12.53
CA ASN A 146 -29.12 -8.13 -11.47
C ASN A 146 -30.52 -8.09 -12.05
N GLU A 147 -31.47 -8.72 -11.35
CA GLU A 147 -32.88 -8.59 -11.65
C GLU A 147 -33.30 -7.11 -11.63
N ALA A 148 -34.07 -6.71 -12.63
CA ALA A 148 -34.65 -5.40 -12.66
C ALA A 148 -35.66 -5.26 -11.51
N LYS A 149 -35.68 -4.10 -10.86
CA LYS A 149 -36.72 -3.82 -9.87
C LYS A 149 -38.07 -3.86 -10.58
N LEU A 150 -38.98 -4.71 -10.09
CA LEU A 150 -40.36 -4.71 -10.57
C LEU A 150 -40.94 -3.31 -10.51
N THR A 151 -41.63 -2.94 -11.58
CA THR A 151 -42.47 -1.74 -11.62
C THR A 151 -43.68 -1.89 -10.70
N TYR A 152 -44.33 -0.78 -10.37
CA TYR A 152 -45.53 -0.81 -9.52
C TYR A 152 -46.66 -1.66 -10.13
N SER A 153 -46.83 -1.62 -11.46
CA SER A 153 -47.80 -2.42 -12.19
C SER A 153 -47.50 -3.91 -12.21
N GLU A 154 -46.22 -4.29 -12.22
CA GLU A 154 -45.82 -5.70 -12.17
C GLU A 154 -45.93 -6.28 -10.74
N ARG A 155 -46.03 -5.42 -9.72
CA ARG A 155 -46.21 -5.81 -8.30
C ARG A 155 -47.66 -6.05 -7.89
N GLN A 156 -48.63 -5.59 -8.68
CA GLN A 156 -50.07 -5.76 -8.42
C GLN A 156 -50.57 -7.04 -9.10
#